data_AF-A0A954AL98-F1
#
_entry.id   AF-A0A954AL98-F1
#
_cell.length_a   1.000
_cell.length_b   1.000
_cell.length_c   1.000
_cell.angle_alpha   90.00
_cell.angle_beta   90.00
_cell.angle_gamma   90.00
#
_symmetry.space_group_name_H-M   'P 1'
#
loop_
_entity.id
_entity.type
_entity.pdbx_description
1 polymer ?
#
loop_
_entity_poly.entity_id
_entity_poly.type
_entity_poly.pdbx_seq_one_letter_code
_entity_poly.pdbx_strand_id
1 'polypeptide(L)'
;MMYLILASFMSAVWTTAAYLAVMAILGGILRFFADRGRYPRLEYPDPEFEPVATAHDRRRYYLANLCALVVGIAVGALLWWTSPANTVPALWRVSMYDDRGGRLLGPFFLMLAAGCYTVPWFADRLVEPGPLRYILWQSASRMGLTGLDLRPVMRATAWIIGGLAILMHYAMRSQHTTMTTGGVTYRDWPWESEIHHAWKDVKDIRIVRTFEAMTGSIVARPHLGIEFVGGDVMHVGRRMTMPLEFWVEAAKIASEKSGVAVRHVERD
;
A
#
# COMPACT_ATOMS: atom_id res chain seq x y z
N MET A 1 9.85 24.76 12.89
CA MET A 1 8.96 24.46 11.75
C MET A 1 9.72 24.10 10.47
N MET A 2 10.69 24.91 10.02
CA MET A 2 11.46 24.67 8.77
C MET A 2 12.26 23.35 8.74
N TYR A 3 12.82 22.94 9.88
CA TYR A 3 13.58 21.67 10.01
C TYR A 3 12.73 20.40 9.87
N LEU A 4 11.45 20.43 10.30
CA LEU A 4 10.53 19.29 10.18
C LEU A 4 10.07 19.08 8.72
N ILE A 5 9.91 20.17 7.97
CA ILE A 5 9.57 20.13 6.54
C ILE A 5 10.75 19.58 5.73
N LEU A 6 11.98 20.01 6.05
CA LEU A 6 13.19 19.52 5.37
C LEU A 6 13.45 18.04 5.66
N ALA A 7 13.27 17.59 6.91
CA ALA A 7 13.41 16.19 7.30
C ALA A 7 12.33 15.28 6.66
N SER A 8 11.09 15.76 6.60
CA SER A 8 9.97 15.12 5.87
C SER A 8 10.27 14.98 4.37
N PHE A 9 10.79 16.04 3.76
CA PHE A 9 11.14 16.07 2.34
C PHE A 9 12.32 15.14 2.03
N MET A 10 13.39 15.18 2.84
CA MET A 10 14.53 14.27 2.68
C MET A 10 14.13 12.81 2.91
N SER A 11 13.29 12.53 3.92
CA SER A 11 12.70 11.20 4.15
C SER A 11 11.92 10.70 2.93
N ALA A 12 11.11 11.56 2.30
CA ALA A 12 10.35 11.22 1.10
C ALA A 12 11.26 10.94 -0.12
N VAL A 13 12.32 11.73 -0.30
CA VAL A 13 13.31 11.53 -1.38
C VAL A 13 14.06 10.22 -1.18
N TRP A 14 14.55 9.94 0.03
CA TRP A 14 15.29 8.71 0.33
C TRP A 14 14.41 7.46 0.27
N THR A 15 13.16 7.53 0.71
CA THR A 15 12.20 6.40 0.56
C THR A 15 11.82 6.17 -0.89
N THR A 16 11.67 7.22 -1.69
CA THR A 16 11.41 7.10 -3.13
C THR A 16 12.63 6.55 -3.87
N ALA A 17 13.85 6.99 -3.53
CA ALA A 17 15.08 6.45 -4.09
C ALA A 17 15.31 5.00 -3.69
N ALA A 18 15.08 4.64 -2.42
CA ALA A 18 15.13 3.27 -1.95
C ALA A 18 14.07 2.40 -2.63
N TYR A 19 12.88 2.94 -2.89
CA TYR A 19 11.82 2.27 -3.62
C TYR A 19 12.21 2.01 -5.08
N LEU A 20 12.72 3.02 -5.78
CA LEU A 20 13.23 2.85 -7.15
C LEU A 20 14.40 1.85 -7.20
N ALA A 21 15.27 1.83 -6.18
CA ALA A 21 16.35 0.86 -6.06
C ALA A 21 15.84 -0.56 -5.79
N VAL A 22 14.89 -0.75 -4.85
CA VAL A 22 14.26 -2.05 -4.57
C VAL A 22 13.50 -2.56 -5.79
N MET A 23 12.84 -1.68 -6.55
CA MET A 23 12.14 -2.04 -7.78
C MET A 23 13.11 -2.37 -8.93
N ALA A 24 14.23 -1.66 -9.05
CA ALA A 24 15.30 -2.00 -9.98
C ALA A 24 15.97 -3.33 -9.61
N ILE A 25 16.14 -3.61 -8.31
CA ILE A 25 16.68 -4.86 -7.78
C ILE A 25 15.68 -6.00 -8.01
N LEU A 26 14.39 -5.83 -7.75
CA LEU A 26 13.36 -6.84 -8.02
C LEU A 26 13.22 -7.10 -9.53
N GLY A 27 13.25 -6.06 -10.36
CA GLY A 27 13.32 -6.20 -11.82
C GLY A 27 14.58 -6.92 -12.28
N GLY A 28 15.73 -6.65 -11.65
CA GLY A 28 17.00 -7.32 -11.87
C GLY A 28 17.01 -8.79 -11.40
N ILE A 29 16.36 -9.09 -10.28
CA ILE A 29 16.20 -10.43 -9.72
C ILE A 29 15.24 -11.26 -10.58
N LEU A 30 14.11 -10.68 -10.99
CA LEU A 30 13.17 -11.33 -11.92
C LEU A 30 13.84 -11.60 -13.27
N ARG A 31 14.65 -10.66 -13.78
CA ARG A 31 15.48 -10.86 -14.96
C ARG A 31 16.53 -11.95 -14.75
N PHE A 32 17.21 -11.96 -13.60
CA PHE A 32 18.21 -12.98 -13.25
C PHE A 32 17.59 -14.38 -13.15
N PHE A 33 16.42 -14.53 -12.53
CA PHE A 33 15.69 -15.80 -12.47
C PHE A 33 15.10 -16.20 -13.82
N ALA A 34 14.70 -15.25 -14.66
CA ALA A 34 14.28 -15.51 -16.03
C ALA A 34 15.45 -15.97 -16.92
N ASP A 35 16.64 -15.40 -16.73
CA ASP A 35 17.86 -15.71 -17.51
C ASP A 35 18.59 -16.97 -17.02
N ARG A 36 18.59 -17.26 -15.70
CA ARG A 36 19.26 -18.43 -15.09
C ARG A 36 18.35 -19.59 -14.72
N GLY A 37 17.05 -19.40 -14.74
CA GLY A 37 16.10 -20.49 -14.55
C GLY A 37 16.30 -21.52 -15.65
N ARG A 38 17.04 -22.60 -15.35
CA ARG A 38 16.95 -23.89 -16.05
C ARG A 38 15.57 -24.48 -15.79
N TYR A 39 14.54 -23.76 -16.22
CA TYR A 39 13.22 -24.33 -16.33
C TYR A 39 13.29 -25.32 -17.49
N PRO A 40 12.78 -26.55 -17.33
CA PRO A 40 12.81 -27.54 -18.39
C PRO A 40 12.30 -26.84 -19.65
N ARG A 41 13.14 -26.81 -20.70
CA ARG A 41 12.62 -26.55 -22.04
C ARG A 41 11.51 -27.59 -22.17
N LEU A 42 10.26 -27.15 -22.33
CA LEU A 42 9.18 -28.06 -22.70
C LEU A 42 9.74 -28.87 -23.87
N GLU A 43 9.85 -30.20 -23.67
CA GLU A 43 10.70 -31.08 -24.49
C GLU A 43 10.26 -31.09 -25.96
N TYR A 44 9.07 -30.55 -26.24
CA TYR A 44 8.51 -30.40 -27.56
C TYR A 44 8.11 -28.94 -27.78
N PRO A 45 8.69 -28.23 -28.78
CA PRO A 45 8.02 -27.05 -29.30
C PRO A 45 6.66 -27.50 -29.83
N ASP A 46 5.60 -26.81 -29.44
CA ASP A 46 4.30 -27.00 -30.06
C ASP A 46 4.46 -26.69 -31.57
N PRO A 47 4.20 -27.66 -32.48
CA PRO A 47 4.48 -27.54 -33.91
C PRO A 47 3.67 -26.42 -34.58
N GLU A 48 2.65 -25.87 -33.91
CA GLU A 48 1.87 -24.73 -34.39
C GLU A 48 2.57 -23.37 -34.19
N PHE A 49 3.68 -23.31 -33.43
CA PHE A 49 4.34 -22.05 -33.04
C PHE A 49 5.73 -21.87 -33.66
N GLU A 50 5.91 -22.26 -34.93
CA GLU A 50 7.04 -21.78 -35.73
C GLU A 50 6.75 -20.35 -36.26
N PRO A 51 7.67 -19.38 -36.08
CA PRO A 51 9.02 -19.53 -35.54
C PRO A 51 9.13 -19.48 -34.01
N VAL A 52 10.04 -20.30 -33.48
CA VAL A 52 10.48 -20.28 -32.08
C VAL A 52 11.13 -18.93 -31.76
N ALA A 53 10.77 -18.35 -30.61
CA ALA A 53 11.28 -17.03 -30.21
C ALA A 53 12.82 -16.99 -30.08
N THR A 54 13.44 -16.03 -30.78
CA THR A 54 14.89 -15.84 -30.74
C THR A 54 15.35 -15.11 -29.46
N ALA A 55 16.66 -15.06 -29.23
CA ALA A 55 17.22 -14.24 -28.15
C ALA A 55 16.90 -12.75 -28.32
N HIS A 56 16.78 -12.27 -29.57
CA HIS A 56 16.41 -10.89 -29.87
C HIS A 56 14.95 -10.60 -29.50
N ASP A 57 14.03 -11.52 -29.81
CA ASP A 57 12.61 -11.40 -29.44
C ASP A 57 12.42 -11.38 -27.92
N ARG A 58 13.17 -12.23 -27.21
CA ARG A 58 13.18 -12.23 -25.73
C ARG A 58 13.67 -10.90 -25.17
N ARG A 59 14.72 -10.30 -25.76
CA ARG A 59 15.19 -8.96 -25.34
C ARG A 59 14.12 -7.89 -25.58
N ARG A 60 13.44 -7.90 -26.73
CA ARG A 60 12.36 -6.96 -27.03
C ARG A 60 11.16 -7.16 -26.09
N TYR A 61 10.86 -8.41 -25.72
CA TYR A 61 9.86 -8.72 -24.71
C TYR A 61 10.25 -8.20 -23.31
N TYR A 62 11.51 -8.34 -22.90
CA TYR A 62 12.00 -7.75 -21.64
C TYR A 62 11.98 -6.22 -21.67
N LEU A 63 12.28 -5.61 -22.81
CA LEU A 63 12.13 -4.17 -22.99
C LEU A 63 10.66 -3.74 -22.84
N ALA A 64 9.71 -4.51 -23.38
CA ALA A 64 8.28 -4.27 -23.18
C ALA A 64 7.89 -4.29 -21.69
N ASN A 65 8.39 -5.26 -20.94
CA ASN A 65 8.18 -5.34 -19.48
C ASN A 65 8.80 -4.15 -18.74
N LEU A 66 9.98 -3.69 -19.16
CA LEU A 66 10.62 -2.51 -18.58
C LEU A 66 9.80 -1.23 -18.85
N CYS A 67 9.33 -1.04 -20.09
CA CYS A 67 8.46 0.09 -20.44
C CYS A 67 7.17 0.09 -19.60
N ALA A 68 6.55 -1.09 -19.43
CA ALA A 68 5.36 -1.23 -18.61
C ALA A 68 5.63 -0.94 -17.12
N LEU A 69 6.77 -1.37 -16.59
CA LEU A 69 7.19 -1.05 -15.23
C LEU A 69 7.35 0.46 -15.04
N VAL A 70 7.95 1.16 -16.01
CA VAL A 70 8.08 2.63 -15.98
C VAL A 70 6.70 3.30 -15.94
N VAL A 71 5.75 2.85 -16.76
CA VAL A 71 4.36 3.35 -16.71
C VAL A 71 3.73 3.07 -15.34
N GLY A 72 3.89 1.85 -14.81
CA GLY A 72 3.42 1.50 -13.48
C GLY A 72 3.97 2.45 -12.41
N ILE A 73 5.27 2.70 -12.41
CA ILE A 73 5.94 3.58 -11.44
C ILE A 73 5.37 4.99 -11.53
N ALA A 74 5.18 5.52 -12.74
CA ALA A 74 4.61 6.85 -12.94
C ALA A 74 3.19 6.96 -12.37
N VAL A 75 2.34 5.97 -12.61
CA VAL A 75 0.96 5.95 -12.08
C VAL A 75 0.93 5.79 -10.56
N GLY A 76 1.76 4.90 -10.01
CA GLY A 76 1.90 4.74 -8.55
C GLY A 76 2.38 6.03 -7.88
N ALA A 77 3.38 6.70 -8.46
CA ALA A 77 3.90 7.98 -7.97
C ALA A 77 2.83 9.09 -8.00
N LEU A 78 2.01 9.15 -9.05
CA LEU A 78 0.88 10.09 -9.13
C LEU A 78 -0.11 9.88 -7.98
N LEU A 79 -0.47 8.62 -7.67
CA LEU A 79 -1.34 8.33 -6.54
C LEU A 79 -0.68 8.69 -5.20
N TRP A 80 0.61 8.41 -5.04
CA TRP A 80 1.38 8.79 -3.85
C TRP A 80 1.42 10.31 -3.62
N TRP A 81 1.49 11.10 -4.69
CA TRP A 81 1.52 12.57 -4.64
C TRP A 81 0.17 13.22 -4.37
N THR A 82 -0.94 12.48 -4.45
CA THR A 82 -2.23 13.03 -4.03
C THR A 82 -2.10 13.44 -2.56
N SER A 83 -2.41 14.70 -2.23
CA SER A 83 -2.35 15.13 -0.83
C SER A 83 -3.53 14.56 -0.05
N PRO A 84 -3.42 14.35 1.27
CA PRO A 84 -4.58 14.13 2.12
C PRO A 84 -5.55 15.32 2.00
N ALA A 85 -6.85 15.07 2.06
CA ALA A 85 -7.83 16.14 2.12
C ALA A 85 -7.68 16.88 3.46
N ASN A 86 -7.01 18.04 3.46
CA ASN A 86 -6.90 18.91 4.62
C ASN A 86 -8.09 19.86 4.62
N THR A 87 -9.19 19.51 5.26
CA THR A 87 -10.41 20.33 5.24
C THR A 87 -10.83 20.89 6.60
N VAL A 88 -10.18 20.53 7.70
CA VAL A 88 -10.55 21.04 9.04
C VAL A 88 -9.31 21.51 9.79
N PRO A 89 -9.34 22.67 10.50
CA PRO A 89 -8.31 23.03 11.46
C PRO A 89 -8.29 21.98 12.59
N ALA A 90 -7.39 21.02 12.47
CA ALA A 90 -7.20 19.96 13.46
C ALA A 90 -6.11 20.38 14.44
N LEU A 91 -6.32 20.13 15.73
CA LEU A 91 -5.25 20.21 16.73
C LEU A 91 -4.28 19.04 16.54
N TRP A 92 -4.83 17.89 16.15
CA TRP A 92 -4.08 16.69 15.84
C TRP A 92 -4.92 15.79 14.95
N ARG A 93 -4.28 15.05 14.04
CA ARG A 93 -4.95 14.08 13.16
C ARG A 93 -4.04 12.88 12.96
N VAL A 94 -4.64 11.70 12.97
CA VAL A 94 -4.02 10.48 12.49
C VAL A 94 -5.00 9.73 11.60
N SER A 95 -4.48 9.11 10.55
CA SER A 95 -5.20 8.22 9.65
C SER A 95 -4.43 6.92 9.49
N MET A 96 -5.10 5.81 9.17
CA MET A 96 -4.42 4.58 8.74
C MET A 96 -3.49 4.83 7.54
N TYR A 97 -3.79 5.86 6.75
CA TYR A 97 -2.93 6.34 5.68
C TYR A 97 -1.57 6.87 6.15
N ASP A 98 -1.48 7.39 7.38
CA ASP A 98 -0.25 7.96 7.93
C ASP A 98 0.72 6.88 8.44
N ASP A 99 0.27 5.63 8.55
CA ASP A 99 1.14 4.49 8.82
C ASP A 99 2.09 4.24 7.63
N ARG A 100 3.34 3.84 7.92
CA ARG A 100 4.36 3.58 6.89
C ARG A 100 3.88 2.59 5.83
N GLY A 101 3.12 1.56 6.23
CA GLY A 101 2.57 0.58 5.30
C GLY A 101 1.35 1.09 4.54
N GLY A 102 0.48 1.84 5.23
CA GLY A 102 -0.78 2.32 4.65
C GLY A 102 -0.59 3.30 3.50
N ARG A 103 0.41 4.18 3.61
CA ARG A 103 0.72 5.13 2.55
C ARG A 103 1.19 4.46 1.25
N LEU A 104 1.86 3.32 1.37
CA LEU A 104 2.53 2.62 0.26
C LEU A 104 1.65 1.58 -0.43
N LEU A 105 0.70 0.95 0.28
CA LEU A 105 -0.05 -0.19 -0.24
C LEU A 105 -0.79 0.15 -1.54
N GLY A 106 -1.59 1.22 -1.54
CA GLY A 106 -2.35 1.65 -2.71
C GLY A 106 -1.46 1.95 -3.94
N PRO A 107 -0.47 2.85 -3.83
CA PRO A 107 0.49 3.15 -4.89
C PRO A 107 1.23 1.93 -5.44
N PHE A 108 1.64 1.02 -4.56
CA PHE A 108 2.33 -0.21 -4.96
C PHE A 108 1.44 -1.13 -5.82
N PHE A 109 0.22 -1.42 -5.37
CA PHE A 109 -0.70 -2.26 -6.14
C PHE A 109 -1.17 -1.59 -7.43
N LEU A 110 -1.35 -0.26 -7.42
CA LEU A 110 -1.70 0.48 -8.63
C LEU A 110 -0.57 0.46 -9.66
N MET A 111 0.69 0.57 -9.21
CA MET A 111 1.87 0.41 -10.07
C MET A 111 1.87 -0.96 -10.76
N LEU A 112 1.68 -2.03 -9.99
CA LEU A 112 1.62 -3.39 -10.54
C LEU A 112 0.46 -3.55 -11.53
N ALA A 113 -0.72 -3.03 -11.19
CA ALA A 113 -1.88 -3.07 -12.06
C ALA A 113 -1.63 -2.34 -13.39
N ALA A 114 -1.14 -1.10 -13.35
CA ALA A 114 -0.83 -0.32 -14.55
C ALA A 114 0.27 -0.97 -15.40
N GLY A 115 1.30 -1.55 -14.77
CA GLY A 115 2.30 -2.36 -15.46
C GLY A 115 1.66 -3.56 -16.16
N CYS A 116 0.95 -4.42 -15.43
CA CYS A 116 0.26 -5.59 -15.99
C CYS A 116 -0.72 -5.23 -17.12
N TYR A 117 -1.41 -4.09 -17.02
CA TYR A 117 -2.32 -3.62 -18.06
C TYR A 117 -1.60 -3.24 -19.35
N THR A 118 -0.42 -2.63 -19.24
CA THR A 118 0.33 -2.08 -20.38
C THR A 118 1.33 -3.03 -21.00
N VAL A 119 1.80 -4.06 -20.27
CA VAL A 119 2.71 -5.10 -20.81
C VAL A 119 2.21 -5.68 -22.14
N PRO A 120 0.95 -6.13 -22.30
CA PRO A 120 0.46 -6.67 -23.57
C PRO A 120 0.59 -5.67 -24.72
N TRP A 121 0.28 -4.39 -24.48
CA TRP A 121 0.32 -3.34 -25.50
C TRP A 121 1.74 -3.05 -26.00
N PHE A 122 2.72 -3.06 -25.10
CA PHE A 122 4.13 -2.93 -25.47
C PHE A 122 4.66 -4.18 -26.15
N ALA A 123 4.29 -5.37 -25.65
CA ALA A 123 4.73 -6.64 -26.21
C ALA A 123 4.22 -6.83 -27.65
N ASP A 124 2.96 -6.51 -27.92
CA ASP A 124 2.36 -6.55 -29.27
C ASP A 124 3.04 -5.58 -30.25
N ARG A 125 3.72 -4.52 -29.78
CA ARG A 125 4.45 -3.55 -30.62
C ARG A 125 5.92 -3.88 -30.81
N LEU A 126 6.54 -4.48 -29.81
CA LEU A 126 7.98 -4.71 -29.77
C LEU A 126 8.34 -6.12 -30.23
N VAL A 127 7.44 -7.09 -30.16
CA VAL A 127 7.73 -8.48 -30.51
C VAL A 127 6.85 -8.91 -31.67
N GLU A 128 7.42 -9.65 -32.62
CA GLU A 128 6.64 -10.20 -33.73
C GLU A 128 5.56 -11.18 -33.22
N PRO A 129 4.40 -11.29 -33.90
CA PRO A 129 3.27 -12.07 -33.38
C PRO A 129 3.57 -13.55 -33.11
N GLY A 130 4.36 -14.21 -33.97
CA GLY A 130 4.75 -15.63 -33.81
C GLY A 130 5.61 -15.85 -32.56
N PRO A 131 6.79 -15.20 -32.45
CA PRO A 131 7.63 -15.25 -31.26
C PRO A 131 6.91 -14.84 -29.98
N LEU A 132 6.03 -13.84 -30.03
CA LEU A 132 5.25 -13.40 -28.87
C LEU A 132 4.30 -14.49 -28.40
N ARG A 133 3.55 -15.11 -29.31
CA ARG A 133 2.65 -16.23 -28.99
C ARG A 133 3.41 -17.39 -28.33
N TYR A 134 4.59 -17.75 -28.85
CA TYR A 134 5.44 -18.77 -28.26
C TYR A 134 5.89 -18.41 -26.83
N ILE A 135 6.31 -17.17 -26.58
CA ILE A 135 6.70 -16.69 -25.24
C ILE A 135 5.52 -16.74 -24.26
N LEU A 136 4.34 -16.31 -24.70
CA LEU A 136 3.13 -16.33 -23.88
C LEU A 136 2.67 -17.76 -23.59
N TRP A 137 2.70 -18.65 -24.57
CA TRP A 137 2.40 -20.07 -24.39
C TRP A 137 3.35 -20.73 -23.38
N GLN A 138 4.66 -20.51 -23.50
CA GLN A 138 5.63 -21.01 -22.51
C GLN A 138 5.33 -20.51 -21.10
N SER A 139 4.92 -19.25 -20.98
CA SER A 139 4.55 -18.66 -19.69
C SER A 139 3.26 -19.27 -19.15
N ALA A 140 2.26 -19.50 -20.01
CA ALA A 140 0.98 -20.09 -19.65
C ALA A 140 1.15 -21.56 -19.19
N SER A 141 1.93 -22.35 -19.93
CA SER A 141 2.22 -23.74 -19.57
C SER A 141 2.91 -23.88 -18.21
N ARG A 142 3.82 -22.94 -17.86
CA ARG A 142 4.45 -22.91 -16.53
C ARG A 142 3.46 -22.62 -15.40
N MET A 143 2.36 -21.95 -15.70
CA MET A 143 1.30 -21.63 -14.74
C MET A 143 0.19 -22.70 -14.72
N GLY A 144 0.32 -23.78 -15.50
CA GLY A 144 -0.74 -24.78 -15.66
C GLY A 144 -1.93 -24.28 -16.50
N LEU A 145 -1.75 -23.21 -17.27
CA LEU A 145 -2.77 -22.55 -18.10
C LEU A 145 -2.55 -22.79 -19.60
N THR A 146 -2.00 -23.95 -19.97
CA THR A 146 -1.70 -24.29 -21.37
C THR A 146 -2.92 -24.09 -22.27
N GLY A 147 -2.73 -23.48 -23.43
CA GLY A 147 -3.79 -23.19 -24.39
C GLY A 147 -4.58 -21.89 -24.14
N LEU A 148 -4.28 -21.16 -23.06
CA LEU A 148 -4.89 -19.86 -22.78
C LEU A 148 -3.99 -18.69 -23.24
N ASP A 149 -4.60 -17.70 -23.89
CA ASP A 149 -3.96 -16.40 -24.12
C ASP A 149 -3.91 -15.63 -22.79
N LEU A 150 -2.70 -15.33 -22.31
CA LEU A 150 -2.50 -14.62 -21.05
C LEU A 150 -2.86 -13.13 -21.14
N ARG A 151 -2.92 -12.53 -22.33
CA ARG A 151 -3.16 -11.08 -22.49
C ARG A 151 -4.51 -10.61 -21.91
N PRO A 152 -5.67 -11.23 -22.23
CA PRO A 152 -6.94 -10.85 -21.62
C PRO A 152 -6.95 -11.10 -20.10
N VAL A 153 -6.32 -12.18 -19.64
CA VAL A 153 -6.21 -12.50 -18.20
C VAL A 153 -5.43 -11.40 -17.48
N MET A 154 -4.26 -11.01 -17.99
CA MET A 154 -3.44 -9.93 -17.44
C MET A 154 -4.20 -8.61 -17.37
N ARG A 155 -4.96 -8.25 -18.42
CA ARG A 155 -5.77 -7.02 -18.44
C ARG A 155 -6.91 -7.06 -17.44
N ALA A 156 -7.61 -8.19 -17.31
CA ALA A 156 -8.71 -8.35 -16.35
C ALA A 156 -8.20 -8.29 -14.90
N THR A 157 -7.12 -9.02 -14.60
CA THR A 157 -6.46 -8.99 -13.29
C THR A 157 -5.95 -7.58 -12.97
N ALA A 158 -5.37 -6.87 -13.94
CA ALA A 158 -4.94 -5.49 -13.77
C ALA A 158 -6.10 -4.55 -13.43
N TRP A 159 -7.25 -4.66 -14.11
CA TRP A 159 -8.43 -3.87 -13.79
C TRP A 159 -8.94 -4.10 -12.36
N ILE A 160 -9.04 -5.37 -11.96
CA ILE A 160 -9.51 -5.73 -10.62
C ILE A 160 -8.55 -5.21 -9.56
N ILE A 161 -7.25 -5.51 -9.70
CA ILE A 161 -6.23 -5.06 -8.74
C ILE A 161 -6.13 -3.54 -8.72
N GLY A 162 -6.18 -2.88 -9.87
CA GLY A 162 -6.12 -1.41 -9.97
C GLY A 162 -7.31 -0.74 -9.29
N GLY A 163 -8.53 -1.23 -9.54
CA GLY A 163 -9.73 -0.74 -8.85
C GLY A 163 -9.65 -0.94 -7.34
N LEU A 164 -9.25 -2.13 -6.88
CA LEU A 164 -9.05 -2.41 -5.46
C LEU A 164 -7.95 -1.55 -4.84
N ALA A 165 -6.85 -1.30 -5.54
CA ALA A 165 -5.76 -0.45 -5.06
C ALA A 165 -6.22 1.00 -4.83
N ILE A 166 -7.00 1.55 -5.75
CA ILE A 166 -7.60 2.87 -5.64
C ILE A 166 -8.59 2.92 -4.48
N LEU A 167 -9.53 1.97 -4.42
CA LEU A 167 -10.52 1.88 -3.35
C LEU A 167 -9.87 1.76 -1.98
N MET A 168 -8.88 0.89 -1.84
CA MET A 168 -8.12 0.71 -0.61
C MET A 168 -7.34 1.97 -0.24
N HIS A 169 -6.74 2.66 -1.20
CA HIS A 169 -6.04 3.93 -0.94
C HIS A 169 -6.97 4.98 -0.32
N TYR A 170 -8.18 5.13 -0.87
CA TYR A 170 -9.17 6.07 -0.35
C TYR A 170 -9.82 5.58 0.94
N ALA A 171 -10.02 4.27 1.10
CA ALA A 171 -10.51 3.66 2.32
C ALA A 171 -9.57 3.92 3.50
N MET A 172 -8.25 3.75 3.30
CA MET A 172 -7.28 4.01 4.36
C MET A 172 -7.23 5.50 4.74
N ARG A 173 -7.52 6.41 3.80
CA ARG A 173 -7.61 7.86 4.04
C ARG A 173 -8.87 8.27 4.80
N SER A 174 -9.98 7.60 4.56
CA SER A 174 -11.23 7.90 5.26
C SER A 174 -11.23 7.38 6.69
N GLN A 175 -10.44 6.35 7.00
CA GLN A 175 -10.17 5.95 8.39
C GLN A 175 -9.28 6.97 9.07
N HIS A 176 -9.82 7.64 10.08
CA HIS A 176 -9.10 8.69 10.76
C HIS A 176 -9.64 8.97 12.16
N THR A 177 -8.78 9.57 12.96
CA THR A 177 -9.14 10.24 14.21
C THR A 177 -8.60 11.66 14.14
N THR A 178 -9.47 12.63 14.36
CA THR A 178 -9.16 14.06 14.37
C THR A 178 -9.54 14.64 15.72
N MET A 179 -8.59 15.27 16.40
CA MET A 179 -8.83 16.08 17.57
C MET A 179 -9.07 17.52 17.13
N THR A 180 -10.21 18.06 17.48
CA THR A 180 -10.64 19.44 17.17
C THR A 180 -10.78 20.25 18.45
N THR A 181 -11.11 21.53 18.33
CA THR A 181 -11.42 22.37 19.49
C THR A 181 -12.69 21.92 20.21
N GLY A 182 -13.67 21.36 19.51
CA GLY A 182 -14.95 20.92 20.07
C GLY A 182 -14.94 19.52 20.68
N GLY A 183 -14.02 18.66 20.23
CA GLY A 183 -14.00 17.26 20.65
C GLY A 183 -13.13 16.38 19.76
N VAL A 184 -13.35 15.08 19.88
CA VAL A 184 -12.73 14.07 19.03
C VAL A 184 -13.75 13.63 17.99
N THR A 185 -13.35 13.67 16.72
CA THR A 185 -14.10 13.09 15.61
C THR A 185 -13.34 11.91 15.06
N TYR A 186 -13.98 10.78 14.87
CA TYR A 186 -13.33 9.61 14.29
C TYR A 186 -14.24 8.84 13.34
N ARG A 187 -13.59 8.02 12.51
CA ARG A 187 -14.23 7.08 11.60
C ARG A 187 -13.38 5.83 11.54
N ASP A 188 -13.90 4.71 12.04
CA ASP A 188 -13.17 3.44 12.09
C ASP A 188 -13.31 2.64 10.80
N TRP A 189 -14.45 2.78 10.10
CA TRP A 189 -14.68 2.17 8.79
C TRP A 189 -14.96 3.20 7.68
N PRO A 190 -14.39 3.04 6.47
CA PRO A 190 -14.61 3.96 5.35
C PRO A 190 -16.06 4.33 5.05
N TRP A 191 -16.97 3.38 5.20
CA TRP A 191 -18.40 3.52 4.90
C TRP A 191 -19.23 3.98 6.10
N GLU A 192 -18.61 4.13 7.27
CA GLU A 192 -19.27 4.58 8.47
C GLU A 192 -19.41 6.10 8.48
N SER A 193 -20.47 6.59 9.13
CA SER A 193 -20.59 8.02 9.45
C SER A 193 -19.49 8.43 10.42
N GLU A 194 -19.07 9.69 10.35
CA GLU A 194 -18.19 10.26 11.38
C GLU A 194 -18.90 10.30 12.73
N ILE A 195 -18.23 9.80 13.76
CA ILE A 195 -18.67 9.84 15.15
C ILE A 195 -17.95 10.99 15.83
N HIS A 196 -18.68 11.78 16.61
CA HIS A 196 -18.15 12.92 17.34
C HIS A 196 -18.47 12.81 18.84
N HIS A 197 -17.45 12.95 19.67
CA HIS A 197 -17.59 13.09 21.12
C HIS A 197 -16.99 14.41 21.59
N ALA A 198 -17.73 15.14 22.43
CA ALA A 198 -17.24 16.38 23.00
C ALA A 198 -16.22 16.10 24.11
N TRP A 199 -15.29 17.03 24.32
CA TRP A 199 -14.25 16.89 25.35
C TRP A 199 -14.81 16.74 26.77
N LYS A 200 -15.97 17.35 27.04
CA LYS A 200 -16.68 17.26 28.33
C LYS A 200 -17.16 15.83 28.66
N ASP A 201 -17.27 14.97 27.65
CA ASP A 201 -17.76 13.60 27.80
C ASP A 201 -16.61 12.60 27.97
N VAL A 202 -15.36 13.06 28.02
CA VAL A 202 -14.19 12.22 28.28
C VAL A 202 -14.11 11.91 29.77
N LYS A 203 -13.99 10.62 30.10
CA LYS A 203 -13.94 10.09 31.46
C LYS A 203 -12.56 9.58 31.84
N ASP A 204 -11.84 8.95 30.92
CA ASP A 204 -10.49 8.45 31.15
C ASP A 204 -9.64 8.52 29.87
N ILE A 205 -8.34 8.74 30.06
CA ILE A 205 -7.34 8.81 28.97
C ILE A 205 -6.19 7.90 29.34
N ARG A 206 -5.90 6.92 28.47
CA ARG A 206 -4.89 5.90 28.71
C ARG A 206 -3.95 5.76 27.53
N ILE A 207 -2.66 5.63 27.80
CA ILE A 207 -1.71 5.10 26.81
C ILE A 207 -1.55 3.62 27.08
N VAL A 208 -1.99 2.78 26.15
CA VAL A 208 -1.98 1.32 26.24
C VAL A 208 -0.76 0.79 25.49
N ARG A 209 0.13 0.05 26.15
CA ARG A 209 1.38 -0.45 25.54
C ARG A 209 1.25 -1.81 24.87
N THR A 210 0.50 -2.71 25.47
CA THR A 210 0.33 -4.08 24.98
C THR A 210 -1.14 -4.41 24.85
N PHE A 211 -1.49 -5.20 23.83
CA PHE A 211 -2.83 -5.76 23.68
C PHE A 211 -2.75 -7.23 23.28
N GLU A 212 -3.78 -7.99 23.64
CA GLU A 212 -3.94 -9.37 23.17
C GLU A 212 -4.58 -9.36 21.78
N ALA A 213 -3.82 -9.84 20.78
CA ALA A 213 -4.32 -10.00 19.42
C ALA A 213 -5.37 -11.12 19.35
N MET A 214 -6.16 -11.16 18.27
CA MET A 214 -7.14 -12.24 18.04
C MET A 214 -6.50 -13.64 17.98
N THR A 215 -5.18 -13.70 17.78
CA THR A 215 -4.40 -14.94 17.81
C THR A 215 -4.02 -15.39 19.24
N GLY A 216 -4.41 -14.64 20.28
CA GLY A 216 -3.98 -14.84 21.68
C GLY A 216 -2.56 -14.34 21.95
N SER A 217 -1.89 -13.74 20.96
CA SER A 217 -0.52 -13.24 21.11
C SER A 217 -0.52 -11.84 21.71
N ILE A 218 0.30 -11.61 22.74
CA ILE A 218 0.52 -10.26 23.28
C ILE A 218 1.41 -9.49 22.31
N VAL A 219 0.88 -8.39 21.79
CA VAL A 219 1.58 -7.52 20.84
C VAL A 219 1.90 -6.20 21.52
N ALA A 220 3.17 -5.83 21.58
CA ALA A 220 3.62 -4.54 22.06
C ALA A 220 3.42 -3.47 20.97
N ARG A 221 2.31 -2.74 21.06
CA ARG A 221 2.00 -1.60 20.19
C ARG A 221 1.35 -0.49 21.03
N PRO A 222 2.09 0.59 21.31
CA PRO A 222 1.51 1.72 22.02
C PRO A 222 0.37 2.32 21.18
N HIS A 223 -0.72 2.66 21.85
CA HIS A 223 -1.86 3.35 21.25
C HIS A 223 -2.62 4.15 22.33
N LEU A 224 -3.50 5.04 21.89
CA LEU A 224 -4.26 5.92 22.79
C LEU A 224 -5.68 5.37 22.98
N GLY A 225 -6.04 5.08 24.23
CA GLY A 225 -7.40 4.75 24.66
C GLY A 225 -8.09 5.97 25.27
N ILE A 226 -9.28 6.30 24.80
CA ILE A 226 -10.14 7.35 25.39
C ILE A 226 -11.47 6.70 25.76
N GLU A 227 -11.82 6.73 27.04
CA GLU A 227 -13.10 6.26 27.57
C GLU A 227 -14.05 7.46 27.74
N PHE A 228 -15.28 7.33 27.25
CA PHE A 228 -16.32 8.35 27.38
C PHE A 228 -17.33 7.99 28.49
N VAL A 229 -18.08 8.99 28.97
CA VAL A 229 -19.08 8.83 30.06
C VAL A 229 -20.16 7.78 29.75
N GLY A 230 -20.40 7.46 28.48
CA GLY A 230 -21.31 6.39 28.02
C GLY A 230 -20.74 4.97 28.04
N GLY A 231 -19.47 4.79 28.41
CA GLY A 231 -18.78 3.49 28.39
C GLY A 231 -18.10 3.14 27.06
N ASP A 232 -18.27 3.96 26.04
CA ASP A 232 -17.55 3.80 24.77
C ASP A 232 -16.05 4.02 24.97
N VAL A 233 -15.24 3.11 24.42
CA VAL A 233 -13.78 3.19 24.46
C VAL A 233 -13.27 3.27 23.03
N MET A 234 -12.66 4.41 22.69
CA MET A 234 -12.01 4.60 21.40
C MET A 234 -10.52 4.24 21.52
N HIS A 235 -10.07 3.27 20.73
CA HIS A 235 -8.66 2.88 20.64
C HIS A 235 -7.99 3.47 19.39
N VAL A 236 -7.47 4.67 19.52
CA VAL A 236 -6.79 5.39 18.43
C VAL A 236 -5.46 4.73 18.14
N GLY A 237 -5.29 4.24 16.91
CA GLY A 237 -4.02 3.71 16.45
C GLY A 237 -3.72 2.26 16.80
N ARG A 238 -4.68 1.48 17.29
CA ARG A 238 -4.48 0.05 17.63
C ARG A 238 -3.89 -0.77 16.47
N ARG A 239 -4.17 -0.40 15.21
CA ARG A 239 -3.64 -1.08 14.01
C ARG A 239 -2.45 -0.37 13.38
N MET A 240 -2.01 0.75 13.94
CA MET A 240 -0.90 1.55 13.43
C MET A 240 0.40 1.25 14.16
N THR A 241 1.53 1.50 13.50
CA THR A 241 2.86 1.34 14.11
C THR A 241 3.51 2.71 14.25
N MET A 242 3.21 3.41 15.34
CA MET A 242 3.77 4.72 15.67
C MET A 242 4.57 4.66 16.98
N PRO A 243 5.61 5.50 17.12
CA PRO A 243 6.44 5.52 18.32
C PRO A 243 5.64 6.04 19.54
N LEU A 244 6.07 5.71 20.75
CA LEU A 244 5.36 6.08 21.98
C LEU A 244 5.18 7.59 22.11
N GLU A 245 6.19 8.36 21.72
CA GLU A 245 6.22 9.82 21.78
C GLU A 245 5.08 10.45 20.97
N PHE A 246 4.70 9.82 19.85
CA PHE A 246 3.58 10.26 19.02
C PHE A 246 2.24 10.17 19.77
N TRP A 247 2.05 9.10 20.55
CA TRP A 247 0.86 8.89 21.36
C TRP A 247 0.84 9.75 22.62
N VAL A 248 2.01 10.03 23.20
CA VAL A 248 2.16 10.95 24.34
C VAL A 248 1.73 12.37 23.96
N GLU A 249 2.09 12.84 22.77
CA GLU A 249 1.64 14.14 22.25
C GLU A 249 0.11 14.20 22.11
N ALA A 250 -0.49 13.18 21.50
CA ALA A 250 -1.93 13.08 21.36
C ALA A 250 -2.66 13.03 22.73
N ALA A 251 -2.12 12.26 23.68
CA ALA A 251 -2.65 12.15 25.03
C ALA A 251 -2.58 13.49 25.79
N LYS A 252 -1.50 14.25 25.60
CA LYS A 252 -1.34 15.58 26.19
C LYS A 252 -2.42 16.55 25.68
N ILE A 253 -2.67 16.57 24.38
CA ILE A 253 -3.72 17.40 23.78
C ILE A 253 -5.10 17.01 24.35
N ALA A 254 -5.39 15.71 24.41
CA ALA A 254 -6.65 15.21 24.96
C ALA A 254 -6.82 15.59 26.45
N SER A 255 -5.76 15.48 27.23
CA SER A 255 -5.73 15.86 28.65
C SER A 255 -5.96 17.35 28.86
N GLU A 256 -5.27 18.20 28.10
CA GLU A 256 -5.43 19.66 28.16
C GLU A 256 -6.85 20.11 27.79
N LYS A 257 -7.50 19.42 26.84
CA LYS A 257 -8.86 19.78 26.39
C LYS A 257 -9.98 19.23 27.26
N SER A 258 -9.81 18.04 27.83
CA SER A 258 -10.81 17.41 28.70
C SER A 258 -10.66 17.79 30.17
N GLY A 259 -9.47 18.21 30.62
CA GLY A 259 -9.13 18.35 32.03
C GLY A 259 -8.87 17.01 32.74
N VAL A 260 -8.87 15.89 32.02
CA VAL A 260 -8.64 14.54 32.57
C VAL A 260 -7.15 14.20 32.51
N ALA A 261 -6.58 13.70 33.60
CA ALA A 261 -5.17 13.31 33.65
C ALA A 261 -4.88 12.02 32.86
N VAL A 262 -3.74 11.96 32.16
CA VAL A 262 -3.32 10.77 31.40
C VAL A 262 -2.81 9.68 32.33
N ARG A 263 -3.32 8.45 32.17
CA ARG A 263 -2.81 7.25 32.82
C ARG A 263 -1.96 6.42 31.87
N HIS A 264 -0.82 5.93 32.35
CA HIS A 264 -0.01 4.96 31.61
C HIS A 264 -0.43 3.56 32.06
N VAL A 265 -1.05 2.79 31.17
CA VAL A 265 -1.50 1.43 31.48
C VAL A 265 -0.71 0.45 30.61
N GLU A 266 -0.09 -0.55 31.24
CA GLU A 266 0.83 -1.44 30.52
C GLU A 266 0.11 -2.55 29.73
N ARG A 267 -1.16 -2.85 30.04
CA ARG A 267 -1.94 -3.92 29.41
C ARG A 267 -3.45 -3.64 29.44
N ASP A 268 -4.11 -3.88 28.31
CA ASP A 268 -5.58 -4.08 28.19
C ASP A 268 -5.92 -5.57 28.24
#